data_AF-A0A7G1I720-F1
#
_entry.id   AF-A0A7G1I720-F1
#
_cell.length_a   1.000
_cell.length_b   1.000
_cell.length_c   1.000
_cell.angle_alpha   90.00
_cell.angle_beta   90.00
_cell.angle_gamma   90.00
#
_symmetry.space_group_name_H-M   'P 1'
#
loop_
_entity.id
_entity.type
_entity.pdbx_description
1 polymer ?
#
loop_
_entity_poly.entity_id
_entity_poly.type
_entity_poly.pdbx_seq_one_letter_code
_entity_poly.pdbx_strand_id
1 'polypeptide(L)'
;MRRRLPVAEHQLINHLARQASAEELGGKLSHAIADWALISRTEAARRIKAAADLGPRRGLTGEPIAPVLAGAAAAQRDGKLGGESIQVIRRFYHQLPAWIDQATRERAEAQLARQGSQFRPEQLAGLAATIADCLNPDGIYRDEDRARRRGLTLGNQQSDGMSELRGLITPSCAPR
;
A
#
# COMPACT_ATOMS: atom_id res chain seq x y z
N MET A 1 13.10 -10.77 15.05
CA MET A 1 12.14 -11.74 14.47
C MET A 1 10.84 -11.12 13.95
N ARG A 2 10.14 -10.25 14.69
CA ARG A 2 8.80 -9.72 14.33
C ARG A 2 8.68 -9.07 12.94
N ARG A 3 9.78 -8.50 12.41
CA ARG A 3 9.81 -7.85 11.08
C ARG A 3 9.70 -8.83 9.90
N ARG A 4 10.02 -10.12 10.10
CA ARG A 4 9.99 -11.15 9.05
C ARG A 4 8.66 -11.93 9.00
N LEU A 5 7.86 -11.90 10.07
CA LEU A 5 6.58 -12.64 10.15
C LEU A 5 5.63 -12.35 8.98
N PRO A 6 5.43 -11.09 8.55
CA PRO A 6 4.47 -10.82 7.47
C PRO A 6 4.87 -11.43 6.12
N VAL A 7 6.14 -11.80 5.91
CA VAL A 7 6.62 -12.36 4.64
C VAL A 7 5.89 -13.66 4.30
N ALA A 8 5.71 -14.54 5.28
CA ALA A 8 4.98 -15.79 5.09
C ALA A 8 3.47 -15.53 4.88
N GLU A 9 2.92 -14.55 5.59
CA GLU A 9 1.51 -14.15 5.45
C GLU A 9 1.20 -13.63 4.03
N HIS A 10 2.12 -12.87 3.40
CA HIS A 10 1.90 -12.31 2.06
C HIS A 10 1.60 -13.40 1.02
N GLN A 11 2.28 -14.54 1.10
CA GLN A 11 2.07 -15.67 0.20
C GLN A 11 0.67 -16.26 0.34
N LEU A 12 0.25 -16.52 1.58
CA LEU A 12 -1.07 -17.09 1.87
C LEU A 12 -2.19 -16.13 1.47
N ILE A 13 -2.05 -14.84 1.80
CA ILE A 13 -3.04 -13.82 1.44
C ILE A 13 -3.17 -13.68 -0.08
N ASN A 14 -2.05 -13.65 -0.82
CA ASN A 14 -2.09 -13.56 -2.28
C ASN A 14 -2.68 -14.82 -2.93
N HIS A 15 -2.44 -15.99 -2.32
CA HIS A 15 -3.03 -17.24 -2.78
C HIS A 15 -4.55 -17.24 -2.61
N LEU A 16 -5.05 -16.87 -1.43
CA LEU A 16 -6.48 -16.73 -1.16
C LEU A 16 -7.14 -15.69 -2.08
N ALA A 17 -6.49 -14.53 -2.27
CA ALA A 17 -7.01 -13.49 -3.15
C ALA A 17 -7.17 -13.93 -4.61
N ARG A 18 -6.39 -14.93 -5.06
CA ARG A 18 -6.43 -15.45 -6.42
C ARG A 18 -7.38 -16.63 -6.59
N GLN A 19 -7.48 -17.49 -5.59
CA GLN A 19 -8.17 -18.77 -5.74
C GLN A 19 -9.54 -18.83 -5.09
N ALA A 20 -9.78 -18.04 -4.04
CA ALA A 20 -11.03 -18.12 -3.30
C ALA A 20 -12.02 -17.10 -3.84
N SER A 21 -13.22 -17.56 -4.20
CA SER A 21 -14.34 -16.70 -4.56
C SER A 21 -14.91 -16.01 -3.31
N ALA A 22 -15.66 -14.92 -3.50
CA ALA A 22 -16.34 -14.28 -2.37
C ALA A 22 -17.35 -15.20 -1.69
N GLU A 23 -17.95 -16.15 -2.44
CA GLU A 23 -18.89 -17.13 -1.91
C GLU A 23 -18.19 -18.17 -1.02
N GLU A 24 -17.05 -18.69 -1.48
CA GLU A 24 -16.23 -19.64 -0.70
C GLU A 24 -15.67 -19.02 0.59
N LEU A 25 -15.43 -17.70 0.57
CA LEU A 25 -14.96 -16.93 1.73
C LEU A 25 -16.11 -16.45 2.64
N GLY A 26 -17.38 -16.62 2.24
CA GLY A 26 -18.53 -16.05 2.96
C GLY A 26 -18.60 -14.52 2.91
N GLY A 27 -17.91 -13.87 1.97
CA GLY A 27 -17.89 -12.43 1.80
C GLY A 27 -16.60 -11.89 1.18
N LYS A 28 -16.32 -10.60 1.40
CA LYS A 28 -15.05 -9.98 0.95
C LYS A 28 -13.87 -10.63 1.68
N LEU A 29 -12.75 -10.81 0.99
CA LEU A 29 -11.51 -11.33 1.58
C LEU A 29 -11.07 -10.61 2.86
N SER A 30 -11.25 -9.29 2.93
CA SER A 30 -10.92 -8.52 4.14
C SER A 30 -11.81 -8.85 5.34
N HIS A 31 -13.04 -9.31 5.12
CA HIS A 31 -13.93 -9.76 6.20
C HIS A 31 -13.48 -11.14 6.68
N ALA A 32 -13.29 -12.09 5.75
CA ALA A 32 -12.81 -13.43 6.09
C ALA A 32 -11.50 -13.40 6.89
N ILE A 33 -10.51 -12.61 6.43
CA ILE A 33 -9.23 -12.45 7.16
C ILE A 33 -9.44 -11.78 8.52
N ALA A 34 -10.32 -10.78 8.62
CA ALA A 34 -10.61 -10.11 9.89
C ALA A 34 -11.21 -11.09 10.91
N ASP A 35 -12.16 -11.91 10.49
CA ASP A 35 -12.87 -12.86 11.34
C ASP A 35 -11.95 -14.03 11.74
N TRP A 36 -11.18 -14.59 10.79
CA TRP A 36 -10.26 -15.71 11.08
C TRP A 36 -9.08 -15.32 11.96
N ALA A 37 -8.52 -14.12 11.76
CA ALA A 37 -7.35 -13.66 12.51
C ALA A 37 -7.71 -12.80 13.74
N LEU A 38 -9.01 -12.57 14.00
CA LEU A 38 -9.53 -11.73 15.09
C LEU A 38 -8.91 -10.32 15.10
N ILE A 39 -8.86 -9.69 13.93
CA ILE A 39 -8.34 -8.33 13.73
C ILE A 39 -9.41 -7.41 13.13
N SER A 40 -9.18 -6.10 13.20
CA SER A 40 -10.09 -5.17 12.55
C SER A 40 -10.09 -5.34 11.02
N ARG A 41 -11.22 -5.01 10.36
CA ARG A 41 -11.31 -4.98 8.89
C ARG A 41 -10.28 -4.04 8.26
N THR A 42 -9.97 -2.94 8.93
CA THR A 42 -8.92 -2.00 8.52
C THR A 42 -7.54 -2.66 8.52
N GLU A 43 -7.25 -3.44 9.56
CA GLU A 43 -5.99 -4.18 9.65
C GLU A 43 -5.90 -5.28 8.58
N ALA A 44 -6.98 -6.04 8.37
CA ALA A 44 -7.05 -7.05 7.32
C ALA A 44 -6.83 -6.43 5.93
N ALA A 45 -7.51 -5.33 5.63
CA ALA A 45 -7.32 -4.59 4.38
C ALA A 45 -5.88 -4.05 4.24
N ARG A 46 -5.27 -3.58 5.33
CA ARG A 46 -3.86 -3.16 5.34
C ARG A 46 -2.93 -4.31 4.98
N ARG A 47 -3.15 -5.51 5.54
CA ARG A 47 -2.35 -6.71 5.24
C ARG A 47 -2.54 -7.17 3.80
N ILE A 48 -3.77 -7.17 3.27
CA ILE A 48 -4.05 -7.50 1.86
C ILE A 48 -3.29 -6.56 0.92
N LYS A 49 -3.38 -5.24 1.14
CA LYS A 49 -2.66 -4.30 0.30
C LYS A 49 -1.15 -4.45 0.42
N ALA A 50 -0.62 -4.75 1.62
CA ALA A 50 0.80 -5.02 1.81
C ALA A 50 1.24 -6.30 1.08
N ALA A 51 0.43 -7.36 1.12
CA ALA A 51 0.68 -8.61 0.41
C ALA A 51 0.68 -8.43 -1.12
N ALA A 52 -0.22 -7.60 -1.65
CA ALA A 52 -0.24 -7.25 -3.07
C ALA A 52 1.05 -6.55 -3.53
N ASP A 53 1.63 -5.69 -2.68
CA ASP A 53 2.83 -4.92 -3.01
C ASP A 53 4.16 -5.68 -2.76
N LEU A 54 4.21 -6.50 -1.70
CA LEU A 54 5.45 -7.11 -1.18
C LEU A 54 5.51 -8.63 -1.40
N GLY A 55 4.36 -9.27 -1.57
CA GLY A 55 4.26 -10.70 -1.79
C GLY A 55 4.71 -11.11 -3.20
N PRO A 56 4.93 -12.41 -3.42
CA PRO A 56 5.30 -12.91 -4.73
C PRO A 56 4.16 -12.69 -5.73
N ARG A 57 4.55 -12.40 -6.97
CA ARG A 57 3.63 -12.17 -8.09
C ARG A 57 3.94 -13.16 -9.20
N ARG A 58 2.93 -13.42 -10.03
CA ARG A 58 3.07 -14.26 -11.22
C ARG A 58 2.54 -13.51 -12.43
N GLY A 59 3.20 -13.69 -13.57
CA GLY A 59 2.72 -13.21 -14.86
C GLY A 59 1.54 -14.02 -15.37
N LEU A 60 1.01 -13.60 -16.51
CA LEU A 60 -0.12 -14.27 -17.15
C LEU A 60 0.22 -15.71 -17.52
N THR A 61 1.49 -16.00 -17.84
CA THR A 61 1.98 -17.36 -18.14
C THR A 61 2.45 -18.12 -16.89
N GLY A 62 2.26 -17.56 -15.69
CA GLY A 62 2.55 -18.22 -14.41
C GLY A 62 4.00 -18.11 -13.94
N GLU A 63 4.87 -17.45 -14.71
CA GLU A 63 6.26 -17.15 -14.40
C GLU A 63 6.35 -16.20 -13.18
N PRO A 64 7.35 -16.37 -12.30
CA PRO A 64 7.52 -15.50 -11.15
C PRO A 64 7.95 -14.11 -11.61
N ILE A 65 7.22 -13.08 -11.14
CA ILE A 65 7.56 -11.67 -11.35
C ILE A 65 7.95 -11.07 -10.00
N ALA A 66 8.88 -10.11 -10.04
CA ALA A 66 9.27 -9.35 -8.86
C ALA A 66 8.04 -8.70 -8.17
N PRO A 67 8.05 -8.59 -6.83
CA PRO A 67 7.08 -7.78 -6.11
C PRO A 67 7.06 -6.34 -6.64
N VAL A 68 5.92 -5.64 -6.47
CA VAL A 68 5.82 -4.22 -6.86
C VAL A 68 6.89 -3.39 -6.15
N LEU A 69 7.11 -3.67 -4.87
CA LEU A 69 8.12 -3.01 -4.05
C LEU A 69 9.26 -4.00 -3.74
N ALA A 70 10.04 -4.30 -4.78
CA ALA A 70 11.07 -5.34 -4.71
C ALA A 70 12.14 -5.05 -3.64
N GLY A 71 12.59 -3.80 -3.51
CA GLY A 71 13.56 -3.39 -2.51
C GLY A 71 13.04 -3.54 -1.08
N ALA A 72 11.83 -3.05 -0.82
CA ALA A 72 11.18 -3.14 0.47
C ALA A 72 10.86 -4.59 0.85
N ALA A 73 10.42 -5.41 -0.12
CA ALA A 73 10.18 -6.84 0.09
C ALA A 73 11.47 -7.57 0.47
N ALA A 74 12.59 -7.28 -0.20
CA ALA A 74 13.90 -7.83 0.15
C ALA A 74 14.34 -7.39 1.56
N ALA A 75 14.24 -6.08 1.86
CA ALA A 75 14.62 -5.55 3.16
C ALA A 75 13.73 -6.08 4.31
N GLN A 76 12.45 -6.33 4.05
CA GLN A 76 11.55 -6.99 5.00
C GLN A 76 11.95 -8.46 5.23
N ARG A 77 12.26 -9.18 4.14
CA ARG A 77 12.77 -10.56 4.19
C ARG A 77 14.06 -10.67 4.98
N ASP A 78 14.91 -9.67 4.97
CA ASP A 78 16.12 -9.61 5.80
C ASP A 78 15.84 -9.18 7.26
N GLY A 79 14.61 -8.75 7.57
CA GLY A 79 14.26 -8.19 8.87
C GLY A 79 14.83 -6.78 9.12
N LYS A 80 15.38 -6.14 8.09
CA LYS A 80 15.98 -4.79 8.14
C LYS A 80 14.92 -3.69 8.13
N LEU A 81 13.78 -3.93 7.48
CA LEU A 81 12.71 -2.96 7.33
C LEU A 81 11.48 -3.30 8.20
N GLY A 82 10.97 -2.32 8.94
CA GLY A 82 9.76 -2.45 9.77
C GLY A 82 8.47 -2.09 9.02
N GLY A 83 7.33 -2.45 9.61
CA GLY A 83 6.01 -2.19 9.02
C GLY A 83 5.73 -0.71 8.74
N GLU A 84 6.15 0.19 9.61
CA GLU A 84 5.95 1.63 9.43
C GLU A 84 6.77 2.18 8.26
N SER A 85 8.06 1.84 8.16
CA SER A 85 8.91 2.21 7.03
C SER A 85 8.35 1.67 5.70
N ILE A 86 7.81 0.44 5.73
CA ILE A 86 7.10 -0.14 4.57
C ILE A 86 5.89 0.71 4.20
N GLN A 87 5.07 1.15 5.16
CA GLN A 87 3.93 2.01 4.86
C GLN A 87 4.34 3.36 4.24
N VAL A 88 5.47 3.93 4.67
CA VAL A 88 6.04 5.14 4.06
C VAL A 88 6.39 4.88 2.59
N ILE A 89 7.14 3.81 2.31
CA ILE A 89 7.54 3.45 0.93
C ILE A 89 6.31 3.17 0.06
N ARG A 90 5.33 2.45 0.58
CA ARG A 90 4.07 2.17 -0.12
C ARG A 90 3.31 3.45 -0.46
N ARG A 91 3.17 4.37 0.51
CA ARG A 91 2.51 5.66 0.28
C ARG A 91 3.24 6.46 -0.79
N PHE A 92 4.57 6.53 -0.72
CA PHE A 92 5.41 7.18 -1.72
C PHE A 92 5.21 6.58 -3.11
N TYR A 93 5.25 5.25 -3.25
CA TYR A 93 5.17 4.61 -4.56
C TYR A 93 3.81 4.85 -5.24
N HIS A 94 2.73 4.73 -4.47
CA HIS A 94 1.35 4.86 -4.98
C HIS A 94 0.91 6.31 -5.20
N GLN A 95 1.59 7.31 -4.61
CA GLN A 95 1.29 8.73 -4.87
C GLN A 95 1.96 9.27 -6.13
N LEU A 96 2.96 8.58 -6.70
CA LEU A 96 3.69 9.06 -7.86
C LEU A 96 2.77 9.17 -9.10
N PRO A 97 2.80 10.30 -9.84
CA PRO A 97 2.05 10.48 -11.08
C PRO A 97 2.33 9.42 -12.15
N ALA A 98 1.30 9.04 -12.92
CA ALA A 98 1.40 8.00 -13.97
C ALA A 98 2.46 8.27 -15.04
N TRP A 99 2.81 9.53 -15.29
CA TRP A 99 3.82 9.89 -16.28
C TRP A 99 5.25 9.55 -15.83
N ILE A 100 5.48 9.29 -14.54
CA ILE A 100 6.75 8.78 -14.04
C ILE A 100 6.88 7.31 -14.45
N ASP A 101 7.91 7.02 -15.23
CA ASP A 101 8.18 5.68 -15.76
C ASP A 101 8.51 4.67 -14.65
N GLN A 102 8.31 3.39 -14.97
CA GLN A 102 8.46 2.29 -14.03
C GLN A 102 9.90 2.14 -13.50
N ALA A 103 10.92 2.36 -14.35
CA ALA A 103 12.31 2.22 -13.93
C ALA A 103 12.71 3.31 -12.91
N THR A 104 12.24 4.54 -13.11
CA THR A 104 12.42 5.63 -12.15
C THR A 104 11.73 5.34 -10.82
N ARG A 105 10.49 4.81 -10.86
CA ARG A 105 9.75 4.39 -9.65
C ARG A 105 10.51 3.31 -8.86
N GLU A 106 10.99 2.29 -9.55
CA GLU A 106 11.77 1.20 -8.94
C GLU A 106 13.09 1.68 -8.35
N ARG A 107 13.80 2.59 -9.03
CA ARG A 107 15.05 3.16 -8.51
C ARG A 107 14.81 3.96 -7.23
N ALA A 108 13.76 4.77 -7.19
CA ALA A 108 13.37 5.54 -6.01
C ALA A 108 12.91 4.63 -4.86
N GLU A 109 12.12 3.59 -5.16
CA GLU A 109 11.71 2.56 -4.20
C GLU A 109 12.91 1.86 -3.57
N ALA A 110 13.86 1.39 -4.38
CA ALA A 110 15.06 0.73 -3.92
C ALA A 110 15.93 1.66 -3.06
N GLN A 111 16.01 2.94 -3.41
CA GLN A 111 16.70 3.94 -2.59
C GLN A 111 16.04 4.09 -1.22
N LEU A 112 14.72 4.25 -1.17
CA LEU A 112 14.00 4.36 0.10
C LEU A 112 14.08 3.06 0.92
N ALA A 113 14.07 1.88 0.29
CA ALA A 113 14.24 0.62 0.99
C ALA A 113 15.62 0.50 1.65
N ARG A 114 16.69 0.94 0.97
CA ARG A 114 18.05 1.00 1.55
C ARG A 114 18.09 1.97 2.73
N GLN A 115 17.53 3.16 2.58
CA GLN A 115 17.55 4.20 3.62
C GLN A 115 16.66 3.81 4.82
N GLY A 116 15.51 3.18 4.58
CA GLY A 116 14.59 2.73 5.63
C GLY A 116 15.15 1.61 6.52
N SER A 117 16.26 0.98 6.12
CA SER A 117 17.02 0.07 6.98
C SER A 117 17.95 0.77 7.98
N GLN A 118 18.23 2.06 7.77
CA GLN A 118 19.20 2.85 8.53
C GLN A 118 18.52 3.96 9.34
N PHE A 119 17.41 4.50 8.83
CA PHE A 119 16.71 5.65 9.42
C PHE A 119 15.36 5.27 9.99
N ARG A 120 14.87 6.12 10.92
CA ARG A 120 13.53 5.98 11.48
C ARG A 120 12.44 6.28 10.44
N PRO A 121 11.21 5.74 10.59
CA PRO A 121 10.11 5.97 9.65
C PRO A 121 9.81 7.45 9.40
N GLU A 122 9.93 8.31 10.41
CA GLU A 122 9.65 9.75 10.29
C GLU A 122 10.70 10.45 9.41
N GLN A 123 11.98 10.09 9.56
CA GLN A 123 13.06 10.58 8.72
C GLN A 123 12.94 10.05 7.28
N LEU A 124 12.54 8.78 7.14
CA LEU A 124 12.27 8.17 5.84
C LEU A 124 11.11 8.87 5.14
N ALA A 125 10.09 9.30 5.87
CA ALA A 125 8.96 10.04 5.31
C ALA A 125 9.39 11.41 4.77
N GLY A 126 10.28 12.12 5.49
CA GLY A 126 10.89 13.35 5.00
C GLY A 126 11.68 13.12 3.71
N LEU A 127 12.54 12.10 3.66
CA LEU A 127 13.28 11.74 2.45
C LEU A 127 12.35 11.37 1.28
N ALA A 128 11.28 10.61 1.55
CA ALA A 128 10.31 10.23 0.53
C ALA A 128 9.57 11.44 -0.04
N ALA A 129 9.26 12.45 0.78
CA ALA A 129 8.70 13.71 0.31
C ALA A 129 9.70 14.45 -0.60
N THR A 130 10.96 14.59 -0.17
CA THR A 130 12.00 15.22 -1.00
C THR A 130 12.18 14.53 -2.35
N ILE A 131 12.23 13.19 -2.37
CA ILE A 131 12.33 12.44 -3.63
C ILE A 131 11.09 12.67 -4.49
N ALA A 132 9.89 12.70 -3.90
CA ALA A 132 8.66 12.95 -4.66
C ALA A 132 8.65 14.35 -5.29
N ASP A 133 9.13 15.36 -4.56
CA ASP A 133 9.25 16.73 -5.06
C ASP A 133 10.29 16.83 -6.17
N CYS A 134 11.43 16.12 -6.06
CA CYS A 134 12.40 16.05 -7.15
C CYS A 134 11.84 15.35 -8.40
N LEU A 135 10.97 14.36 -8.21
CA LEU A 135 10.36 13.61 -9.31
C LEU A 135 9.16 14.35 -9.94
N ASN A 136 8.49 15.24 -9.20
CA ASN A 136 7.37 16.03 -9.67
C ASN A 136 7.47 17.47 -9.14
N PRO A 137 8.46 18.25 -9.61
CA PRO A 137 8.74 19.58 -9.07
C PRO A 137 7.57 20.55 -9.32
N ASP A 138 6.87 20.38 -10.44
CA ASP A 138 5.74 21.22 -10.83
C ASP A 138 4.43 20.83 -10.12
N GLY A 139 4.42 19.72 -9.36
CA GLY A 139 3.22 19.23 -8.68
C GLY A 139 2.07 18.87 -9.65
N ILE A 140 2.39 18.49 -10.89
CA ILE A 140 1.39 18.22 -11.91
C ILE A 140 0.82 16.80 -11.73
N TYR A 141 -0.49 16.73 -11.59
CA TYR A 141 -1.26 15.49 -11.52
C TYR A 141 -2.31 15.49 -12.62
N ARG A 142 -2.36 14.42 -13.42
CA ARG A 142 -3.39 14.21 -14.44
C ARG A 142 -4.70 13.78 -13.78
N ASP A 143 -5.80 13.89 -14.52
CA ASP A 143 -7.11 13.47 -14.00
C ASP A 143 -7.15 11.98 -13.64
N GLU A 144 -6.38 11.14 -14.31
CA GLU A 144 -6.20 9.73 -13.96
C GLU A 144 -5.52 9.53 -12.60
N ASP A 145 -4.58 10.41 -12.23
CA ASP A 145 -3.94 10.40 -10.91
C ASP A 145 -4.96 10.81 -9.83
N ARG A 146 -5.74 11.85 -10.11
CA ARG A 146 -6.82 12.33 -9.22
C ARG A 146 -7.93 11.28 -9.08
N ALA A 147 -8.29 10.60 -10.17
CA ALA A 147 -9.30 9.56 -10.20
C ALA A 147 -8.95 8.37 -9.30
N ARG A 148 -7.67 8.02 -9.21
CA ARG A 148 -7.19 6.96 -8.30
C ARG A 148 -7.24 7.36 -6.82
N ARG A 149 -7.28 8.66 -6.51
CA ARG A 149 -7.23 9.18 -5.14
C ARG A 149 -8.59 9.65 -4.62
N ARG A 150 -9.52 10.03 -5.50
CA ARG A 150 -10.85 10.52 -5.11
C ARG A 150 -11.66 9.42 -4.43
N GLY A 151 -12.48 9.79 -3.46
CA GLY A 151 -13.37 8.87 -2.78
C GLY A 151 -13.92 9.45 -1.49
N LEU A 152 -15.08 8.94 -1.08
CA LEU A 152 -15.72 9.25 0.19
C LEU A 152 -15.82 7.97 1.01
N THR A 153 -15.55 8.08 2.31
CA THR A 153 -15.77 7.04 3.30
C THR A 153 -16.74 7.58 4.34
N LEU A 154 -17.87 6.91 4.50
CA LEU A 154 -18.78 7.15 5.61
C LEU A 154 -18.47 6.14 6.72
N GLY A 155 -18.13 6.66 7.89
CA GLY A 155 -17.92 5.85 9.09
C GLY A 155 -19.24 5.30 9.64
N ASN A 156 -19.14 4.35 10.57
CA ASN A 156 -20.31 3.86 11.28
C ASN A 156 -20.94 5.00 12.10
N GLN A 157 -22.26 4.90 12.31
CA GLN A 157 -22.96 5.79 13.23
C GLN A 157 -22.45 5.59 14.65
N GLN A 158 -22.10 6.68 15.30
CA GLN A 158 -21.65 6.72 16.70
C GLN A 158 -22.85 6.74 17.64
N SER A 159 -22.60 6.60 18.94
CA SER A 159 -23.65 6.53 19.96
C SER A 159 -24.51 7.79 20.09
N ASP A 160 -23.99 8.93 19.63
CA ASP A 160 -24.69 10.21 19.55
C ASP A 160 -25.56 10.36 18.28
N GLY A 161 -25.59 9.33 17.43
CA GLY A 161 -26.30 9.34 16.15
C GLY A 161 -25.52 9.99 15.00
N MET A 162 -24.30 10.48 15.24
CA MET A 162 -23.48 11.14 14.22
C MET A 162 -22.65 10.11 13.43
N SER A 163 -22.47 10.33 12.13
CA SER A 163 -21.57 9.51 11.30
C SER A 163 -20.49 10.40 10.70
N GLU A 164 -19.24 9.96 10.78
CA GLU A 164 -18.12 10.73 10.22
C GLU A 164 -18.03 10.53 8.71
N LEU A 165 -17.96 11.62 7.94
CA LEU A 165 -17.67 11.59 6.52
C LEU A 165 -16.24 12.09 6.27
N ARG A 166 -15.39 11.25 5.65
CA ARG A 166 -14.03 11.62 5.24
C ARG A 166 -13.86 11.37 3.75
N GLY A 167 -13.08 12.20 3.07
CA GLY A 167 -12.74 11.90 1.68
C GLY A 167 -11.88 12.94 0.98
N LEU A 168 -11.50 12.60 -0.24
CA LEU A 168 -10.82 13.47 -1.18
C LEU A 168 -11.72 13.67 -2.38
N ILE A 169 -11.99 14.93 -2.70
CA ILE A 169 -12.80 15.35 -3.83
C ILE A 169 -11.93 15.96 -4.92
N THR A 170 -12.39 15.93 -6.17
CA THR A 170 -11.68 16.58 -7.27
C THR A 170 -11.72 18.10 -7.11
N PRO A 171 -10.75 18.85 -7.69
CA PRO A 171 -10.73 20.31 -7.59
C PRO A 171 -12.03 20.98 -8.05
N SER A 172 -12.72 20.41 -9.05
CA SER A 172 -14.02 20.88 -9.54
C SER A 172 -15.14 20.87 -8.50
N CYS A 173 -15.00 20.06 -7.44
CA CYS A 173 -15.97 19.90 -6.37
C CYS A 173 -15.51 20.56 -5.06
N ALA A 174 -14.28 21.08 -5.01
CA ALA A 174 -13.77 21.77 -3.84
C ALA A 174 -14.46 23.14 -3.68
N PRO A 175 -14.68 23.60 -2.43
CA PRO A 175 -15.13 24.97 -2.19
C PRO A 175 -14.12 25.95 -2.80
N ARG A 176 -14.63 26.98 -3.47
CA ARG A 176 -13.84 28.08 -4.04
C ARG A 176 -13.45 29.08 -2.97
#